data_AF-A0A261GJX9-F1
#
_entry.id   AF-A0A261GJX9-F1
#
_cell.length_a   1.000
_cell.length_b   1.000
_cell.length_c   1.000
_cell.angle_alpha   90.00
_cell.angle_beta   90.00
_cell.angle_gamma   90.00
#
_symmetry.space_group_name_H-M   'P 1'
#
loop_
_entity.id
_entity.type
_entity.pdbx_description
1 polymer ?
#
loop_
_entity_poly.entity_id
_entity_poly.type
_entity_poly.pdbx_seq_one_letter_code
_entity_poly.pdbx_strand_id
1 'polypeptide(L)'
;MKLYMLVDTMDWDDVDESMTAAITEWAGKQGEEVELVNLTDDDTGERHLGINIHASKAAQLREPLNFLYGLAKSHKLEFVVGIYDPDSRAMEDICYFGHEEGKPDAFEVANYLFM
;
A
#
# COMPACT_ATOMS: atom_id res chain seq x y z
N MET A 1 2.88 -4.67 13.81
CA MET A 1 1.66 -5.17 13.13
C MET A 1 1.90 -5.17 11.63
N LYS A 2 1.24 -6.06 10.89
CA LYS A 2 1.40 -6.15 9.44
C LYS A 2 0.30 -5.30 8.78
N LEU A 3 0.74 -4.34 7.98
CA LEU A 3 -0.10 -3.50 7.16
C LEU A 3 0.10 -3.86 5.69
N TYR A 4 -0.92 -3.63 4.89
CA TYR A 4 -0.79 -3.55 3.44
C TYR A 4 -1.09 -2.13 2.97
N MET A 5 -0.43 -1.74 1.89
CA MET A 5 -0.71 -0.54 1.12
C MET A 5 -0.77 -0.96 -0.35
N LEU A 6 -1.98 -1.06 -0.90
CA LEU A 6 -2.23 -1.63 -2.22
C LEU A 6 -2.85 -0.59 -3.15
N VAL A 7 -2.60 -0.73 -4.45
CA VAL A 7 -3.30 0.04 -5.48
C VAL A 7 -4.79 -0.30 -5.40
N ASP A 8 -5.61 0.74 -5.34
CA ASP A 8 -7.06 0.64 -5.41
C ASP A 8 -7.50 1.09 -6.81
N THR A 9 -7.80 0.13 -7.67
CA THR A 9 -8.27 0.40 -9.04
C THR A 9 -9.26 -0.65 -9.51
N MET A 10 -10.24 -0.19 -10.29
CA MET A 10 -11.14 -1.06 -11.05
C MET A 10 -10.60 -1.37 -12.46
N ASP A 11 -9.62 -0.60 -12.94
CA ASP A 11 -9.00 -0.78 -14.24
C ASP A 11 -7.48 -0.92 -14.10
N TRP A 12 -7.00 -2.13 -14.33
CA TRP A 12 -5.58 -2.43 -14.24
C TRP A 12 -4.79 -2.01 -15.49
N ASP A 13 -5.46 -1.55 -16.55
CA ASP A 13 -4.78 -0.96 -17.71
C ASP A 13 -4.22 0.44 -17.38
N ASP A 14 -4.75 1.10 -16.35
CA ASP A 14 -4.19 2.35 -15.79
C ASP A 14 -2.91 2.11 -14.97
N VAL A 15 -2.65 0.85 -14.59
CA VAL A 15 -1.45 0.45 -13.85
C VAL A 15 -0.34 0.09 -14.81
N ASP A 16 0.42 1.11 -15.22
CA ASP A 16 1.50 0.94 -16.17
C ASP A 16 2.77 0.25 -15.60
N GLU A 17 3.65 -0.19 -16.50
CA GLU A 17 4.91 -0.84 -16.15
C GLU A 17 5.83 0.06 -15.32
N SER A 18 5.77 1.38 -15.51
CA SER A 18 6.64 2.32 -14.81
C SER A 18 6.25 2.48 -13.34
N MET A 19 4.96 2.42 -13.01
CA MET A 19 4.50 2.35 -11.61
C MET A 19 4.95 1.04 -10.95
N THR A 20 4.73 -0.09 -11.64
CA THR A 20 5.14 -1.41 -11.13
C THR A 20 6.65 -1.46 -10.86
N ALA A 21 7.44 -0.93 -11.79
CA ALA A 21 8.89 -0.81 -11.64
C ALA A 21 9.27 0.10 -10.47
N ALA A 22 8.61 1.24 -10.30
CA ALA A 22 8.90 2.18 -9.21
C ALA A 22 8.64 1.56 -7.83
N ILE A 23 7.51 0.87 -7.63
CA ILE A 23 7.20 0.19 -6.37
C ILE A 23 8.20 -0.94 -6.10
N THR A 24 8.51 -1.74 -7.13
CA THR A 24 9.49 -2.82 -7.05
C THR A 24 10.88 -2.31 -6.65
N GLU A 25 11.35 -1.26 -7.32
CA GLU A 25 12.65 -0.66 -7.04
C GLU A 25 12.71 -0.04 -5.65
N TRP A 26 11.66 0.69 -5.24
CA TRP A 26 11.61 1.32 -3.94
C TRP A 26 11.58 0.26 -2.82
N ALA A 27 10.71 -0.74 -2.92
CA ALA A 27 10.62 -1.82 -1.94
C ALA A 27 11.93 -2.62 -1.85
N GLY A 28 12.59 -2.90 -2.97
CA GLY A 28 13.87 -3.61 -3.00
C GLY A 28 15.05 -2.87 -2.36
N LYS A 29 14.90 -1.56 -2.10
CA LYS A 29 15.89 -0.75 -1.35
C LYS A 29 15.56 -0.63 0.13
N GLN A 30 14.39 -1.08 0.56
CA GLN A 30 13.99 -1.06 1.96
C GLN A 30 14.58 -2.24 2.74
N GLY A 31 14.54 -2.15 4.07
CA GLY A 31 14.92 -3.25 4.95
C GLY A 31 13.85 -4.33 5.05
N GLU A 32 14.06 -5.30 5.94
CA GLU A 32 13.16 -6.44 6.18
C GLU A 32 11.74 -6.05 6.66
N GLU A 33 11.53 -4.78 7.03
CA GLU A 33 10.22 -4.28 7.45
C GLU A 33 9.25 -4.11 6.28
N VAL A 34 9.72 -4.04 5.03
CA VAL A 34 8.89 -3.79 3.84
C VAL A 34 9.02 -4.95 2.87
N GLU A 35 7.88 -5.44 2.39
CA GLU A 35 7.80 -6.51 1.39
C GLU A 35 7.03 -6.00 0.16
N LEU A 36 7.51 -6.30 -1.05
CA LEU A 36 6.77 -6.04 -2.28
C LEU A 36 5.55 -6.95 -2.37
N VAL A 37 4.40 -6.38 -2.77
CA VAL A 37 3.24 -7.14 -3.23
C VAL A 37 3.11 -6.91 -4.73
N ASN A 38 3.24 -7.97 -5.52
CA ASN A 38 2.98 -7.98 -6.95
C ASN A 38 2.49 -9.37 -7.34
N LEU A 39 1.20 -9.61 -7.13
CA LEU A 39 0.57 -10.91 -7.22
C LEU A 39 -0.64 -10.83 -8.15
N THR A 40 -0.93 -11.94 -8.80
CA THR A 40 -2.19 -12.19 -9.49
C THR A 40 -2.69 -13.52 -8.97
N ASP A 41 -3.89 -13.54 -8.43
CA ASP A 41 -4.57 -14.76 -8.01
C ASP A 41 -4.98 -15.53 -9.26
N ASP A 42 -4.48 -16.76 -9.41
CA ASP A 42 -4.71 -17.58 -10.61
C ASP A 42 -6.16 -18.09 -10.72
N ASP A 43 -6.87 -18.20 -9.60
CA ASP A 43 -8.23 -18.73 -9.54
C ASP A 43 -9.27 -17.63 -9.77
N THR A 44 -9.04 -16.42 -9.21
CA THR A 44 -9.98 -15.30 -9.32
C THR A 44 -9.59 -14.28 -10.39
N GLY A 45 -8.32 -14.27 -10.82
CA GLY A 45 -7.74 -13.23 -11.67
C GLY A 45 -7.51 -11.90 -10.95
N GLU A 46 -7.71 -11.86 -9.62
CA GLU A 46 -7.54 -10.65 -8.82
C GLU A 46 -6.06 -10.26 -8.77
N ARG A 47 -5.78 -8.98 -9.00
CA ARG A 47 -4.43 -8.45 -9.02
C ARG A 47 -4.19 -7.62 -7.76
N HIS A 48 -3.00 -7.75 -7.20
CA HIS A 48 -2.54 -6.95 -6.06
C HIS A 48 -1.16 -6.40 -6.35
N LEU A 49 -1.02 -5.08 -6.25
CA LEU A 49 0.25 -4.38 -6.39
C LEU A 49 0.39 -3.38 -5.26
N GLY A 50 1.57 -3.32 -4.65
CA GLY A 50 1.86 -2.40 -3.55
C GLY A 50 2.93 -2.95 -2.63
N ILE A 51 2.77 -2.71 -1.33
CA ILE A 51 3.71 -3.17 -0.31
C ILE A 51 2.97 -3.70 0.92
N ASN A 52 3.60 -4.65 1.60
CA ASN A 52 3.33 -4.92 3.01
C ASN A 52 4.39 -4.24 3.86
N ILE A 53 4.01 -3.76 5.04
CA ILE A 53 4.96 -3.20 6.00
C ILE A 53 4.70 -3.72 7.42
N HIS A 54 5.76 -4.12 8.10
CA HIS A 54 5.75 -4.37 9.53
C HIS A 54 6.04 -3.06 10.29
N ALA A 55 4.99 -2.38 10.74
CA ALA A 55 5.13 -1.14 11.49
C ALA A 55 4.99 -1.38 13.00
N SER A 56 5.90 -0.77 13.76
CA SER A 56 5.87 -0.71 15.22
C SER A 56 5.66 0.72 15.75
N LYS A 57 5.82 1.74 14.90
CA LYS A 57 5.69 3.16 15.24
C LYS A 57 5.09 3.94 14.07
N ALA A 58 4.29 4.96 14.35
CA ALA A 58 3.70 5.85 13.34
C ALA A 58 4.73 6.48 12.39
N ALA A 59 5.94 6.78 12.88
CA ALA A 59 7.00 7.39 12.09
C ALA A 59 7.43 6.52 10.88
N GLN A 60 7.33 5.19 10.99
CA GLN A 60 7.68 4.25 9.92
C GLN A 60 6.70 4.29 8.75
N LEU A 61 5.49 4.83 8.95
CA LEU A 61 4.49 4.94 7.89
C LEU A 61 4.71 6.16 7.00
N ARG A 62 5.44 7.18 7.47
CA ARG A 62 5.56 8.45 6.76
C ARG A 62 6.23 8.30 5.40
N GLU A 63 7.35 7.59 5.34
CA GLU A 63 8.09 7.38 4.11
C GLU A 63 7.29 6.59 3.06
N PRO A 64 6.76 5.38 3.36
CA PRO A 64 5.97 4.62 2.39
C PRO A 64 4.73 5.37 1.92
N LEU A 65 3.98 6.01 2.83
CA LEU A 65 2.79 6.78 2.46
C LEU A 65 3.14 7.96 1.55
N ASN A 66 4.22 8.68 1.82
CA ASN A 66 4.66 9.78 0.95
C ASN A 66 5.11 9.29 -0.43
N PHE A 67 5.82 8.15 -0.47
CA PHE A 67 6.27 7.56 -1.71
C PHE A 67 5.09 7.13 -2.60
N LEU A 68 4.18 6.33 -2.05
CA LEU A 68 3.00 5.86 -2.79
C LEU A 68 2.07 7.01 -3.19
N TYR A 69 1.90 8.02 -2.32
CA TYR A 69 1.15 9.22 -2.67
C TYR A 69 1.79 9.99 -3.85
N GLY A 70 3.12 10.04 -3.93
CA GLY A 70 3.82 10.61 -5.09
C GLY A 70 3.51 9.87 -6.40
N LEU A 71 3.44 8.53 -6.34
CA LEU A 71 3.03 7.70 -7.48
C LEU A 71 1.56 7.93 -7.83
N ALA A 72 0.67 7.93 -6.84
CA ALA A 72 -0.76 8.23 -7.01
C ALA A 72 -0.98 9.54 -7.77
N LYS A 73 -0.27 10.62 -7.40
CA LYS A 73 -0.37 11.90 -8.12
C LYS A 73 0.12 11.81 -9.56
N SER A 74 1.20 11.07 -9.80
CA SER A 74 1.85 10.98 -11.11
C SER A 74 1.08 10.11 -12.10
N HIS A 75 0.51 9.00 -11.62
CA HIS A 75 -0.21 8.01 -12.41
C HIS A 75 -1.74 8.16 -12.34
N LYS A 76 -2.24 9.09 -11.52
CA LYS A 76 -3.67 9.35 -11.28
C LYS A 76 -4.42 8.12 -10.75
N LEU A 77 -3.83 7.49 -9.74
CA LEU A 77 -4.36 6.29 -9.10
C LEU A 77 -4.67 6.53 -7.63
N GLU A 78 -5.46 5.63 -7.06
CA GLU A 78 -5.73 5.56 -5.63
C GLU A 78 -5.02 4.36 -5.01
N PHE A 79 -4.86 4.42 -3.70
CA PHE A 79 -4.31 3.37 -2.87
C PHE A 79 -5.18 3.21 -1.63
N VAL A 80 -5.14 2.00 -1.06
CA VAL A 80 -5.75 1.68 0.22
C VAL A 80 -4.68 1.23 1.21
N VAL A 81 -4.81 1.68 2.45
CA VAL A 81 -4.08 1.16 3.62
C VAL A 81 -5.04 0.29 4.41
N GLY A 82 -4.59 -0.92 4.77
CA GLY A 82 -5.34 -1.80 5.64
C GLY A 82 -4.48 -2.66 6.55
N ILE A 83 -5.12 -3.30 7.53
CA ILE A 83 -4.48 -4.20 8.49
C ILE A 83 -4.61 -5.62 7.98
N TYR A 84 -3.52 -6.39 8.08
CA TYR A 84 -3.55 -7.83 7.94
C TYR A 84 -3.36 -8.49 9.31
N ASP A 85 -4.40 -9.19 9.76
CA ASP A 85 -4.32 -10.04 10.95
C ASP A 85 -3.81 -11.44 10.55
N PRO A 86 -2.59 -11.84 10.95
CA PRO A 86 -2.02 -13.14 10.58
C PRO A 86 -2.74 -14.33 11.23
N ASP A 87 -3.39 -14.14 12.38
CA ASP A 87 -4.04 -15.21 13.12
C ASP A 87 -5.39 -15.56 12.49
N SER A 88 -6.18 -14.54 12.14
CA SER A 88 -7.49 -14.70 11.50
C SER A 88 -7.43 -14.71 9.96
N ARG A 89 -6.30 -14.29 9.39
CA ARG A 89 -6.11 -13.98 7.95
C ARG A 89 -7.08 -12.92 7.43
N ALA A 90 -7.66 -12.12 8.33
CA ALA A 90 -8.55 -11.03 7.94
C ALA A 90 -7.76 -9.87 7.35
N MET A 91 -8.32 -9.26 6.30
CA MET A 91 -7.90 -8.00 5.73
C MET A 91 -8.98 -6.96 6.02
N GLU A 92 -8.58 -5.81 6.54
CA GLU A 92 -9.48 -4.71 6.86
C GLU A 92 -8.92 -3.40 6.31
N ASP A 93 -9.63 -2.83 5.34
CA ASP A 93 -9.32 -1.51 4.79
C ASP A 93 -9.61 -0.43 5.83
N ILE A 94 -8.64 0.45 6.04
CA ILE A 94 -8.73 1.53 7.03
C ILE A 94 -8.92 2.89 6.36
N CYS A 95 -8.14 3.15 5.31
CA CYS A 95 -8.01 4.49 4.73
C CYS A 95 -7.63 4.41 3.26
N TYR A 96 -8.35 5.15 2.43
CA TYR A 96 -8.04 5.35 1.02
C TYR A 96 -7.32 6.68 0.83
N PHE A 97 -6.39 6.74 -0.13
CA PHE A 97 -5.60 7.92 -0.41
C PHE A 97 -5.05 7.92 -1.84
N GLY A 98 -4.78 9.09 -2.40
CA GLY A 98 -4.22 9.15 -3.75
C GLY A 98 -4.55 10.40 -4.55
N HIS A 99 -4.81 10.23 -5.84
CA HIS A 99 -4.97 11.34 -6.77
C HIS A 99 -6.12 12.27 -6.40
N GLU A 100 -7.28 11.68 -6.14
CA GLU A 100 -8.54 12.34 -5.79
C GLU A 100 -8.74 12.41 -4.27
N GLU A 101 -8.47 11.33 -3.53
CA GLU A 101 -8.65 11.29 -2.06
C GLU A 101 -7.66 12.20 -1.33
N GLY A 102 -6.50 12.47 -1.95
CA GLY A 102 -5.48 13.33 -1.38
C GLY A 102 -4.50 12.58 -0.48
N LYS A 103 -3.73 13.34 0.31
CA LYS A 103 -2.60 12.80 1.05
C LYS A 103 -3.07 12.14 2.35
N PRO A 104 -2.62 10.91 2.66
CA PRO A 104 -3.00 10.26 3.91
C PRO A 104 -2.28 10.89 5.11
N ASP A 105 -2.94 10.92 6.26
CA ASP A 105 -2.32 11.29 7.54
C ASP A 105 -1.75 10.06 8.25
N ALA A 106 -0.42 10.01 8.37
CA ALA A 106 0.27 8.90 9.03
C ALA A 106 -0.07 8.74 10.51
N PHE A 107 -0.46 9.82 11.21
CA PHE A 107 -0.95 9.73 12.59
C PHE A 107 -2.36 9.15 12.66
N GLU A 108 -3.23 9.50 11.72
CA GLU A 108 -4.58 8.93 11.66
C GLU A 108 -4.51 7.42 11.39
N VAL A 109 -3.77 7.01 10.36
CA VAL A 109 -3.51 5.58 10.08
C VAL A 109 -2.90 4.87 11.30
N ALA A 110 -1.97 5.53 12.00
CA ALA A 110 -1.37 4.96 13.20
C ALA A 110 -2.35 4.80 14.37
N ASN A 111 -3.38 5.63 14.49
CA ASN A 111 -4.37 5.51 15.57
C ASN A 111 -5.25 4.26 15.42
N TYR A 112 -5.48 3.80 14.19
CA TYR A 112 -6.12 2.50 13.95
C TYR A 112 -5.25 1.31 14.36
N LEU A 113 -3.95 1.53 14.51
CA LEU A 113 -2.97 0.49 14.82
C LEU A 113 -2.61 0.44 16.31
N PHE A 114 -2.34 1.59 16.93
CA PHE A 114 -1.78 1.61 18.29
C PHE A 114 -2.83 1.87 19.38
N MET A 115 -4.08 1.49 19.13
CA MET A 115 -5.16 1.58 20.11
C MET A 115 -5.03 0.56 21.23
#